data_AF-A0A7V7ACK4-F1
#
_entry.id   AF-A0A7V7ACK4-F1
#
_cell.length_a   1.000
_cell.length_b   1.000
_cell.length_c   1.000
_cell.angle_alpha   90.00
_cell.angle_beta   90.00
_cell.angle_gamma   90.00
#
_symmetry.space_group_name_H-M   'P 1'
#
loop_
_entity.id
_entity.type
_entity.pdbx_description
1 polymer ?
#
loop_
_entity_poly.entity_id
_entity_poly.type
_entity_poly.pdbx_seq_one_letter_code
_entity_poly.pdbx_strand_id
1 'polypeptide(L)'
;NGRVVVRYVDLQEQPDAVKQIDPNQAYQLRGGQVVVKSDQRLRILTQDDFLQMTQDPLTGQATYNGFKAEASLSGAIRFVTDDSVPHIYFTTGHGETSLTDGYVELRLLLNGHGYATVPLQTLTEEIPEDAAALVMLSPRDDISPVEMKKFKDYIERGGSFFIAVDYHSGSYENLNQVLSLFDLFLTNERIEETREELIYREQPDQFLAQVPISRIADKAYPNSVLTFNARAVTTANQPAEWIGTEPLVTTDEQGTRKQDGEQIGDLGVQNVAMVAENSGVVKSADMPSAKAVVLGSAAILSDEVLRQLGESGFNYRLIFYSFNWLTNRVTANTDLIIPVKPIIDYGISKLERVPITTATVIAVVIIPLSLFVVARHVAKRRRHM
;
A
#
# COMPACT_ATOMS: atom_id res chain seq x y z
N ASN A 1 -13.93 27.17 -13.11
CA ASN A 1 -13.74 27.65 -11.72
C ASN A 1 -12.27 27.96 -11.48
N GLY A 2 -11.86 29.22 -11.69
CA GLY A 2 -10.46 29.68 -11.78
C GLY A 2 -9.73 29.84 -10.45
N ARG A 3 -9.52 28.75 -9.71
CA ARG A 3 -8.64 28.72 -8.52
C ARG A 3 -7.29 28.03 -8.75
N VAL A 4 -7.09 27.43 -9.92
CA VAL A 4 -5.83 26.77 -10.31
C VAL A 4 -5.35 27.41 -11.61
N VAL A 5 -4.11 27.91 -11.61
CA VAL A 5 -3.45 28.47 -12.80
C VAL A 5 -2.47 27.43 -13.33
N VAL A 6 -2.64 27.03 -14.58
CA VAL A 6 -1.75 26.07 -15.25
C VAL A 6 -0.81 26.84 -16.17
N ARG A 7 0.50 26.57 -16.05
CA ARG A 7 1.54 27.14 -16.90
C ARG A 7 2.45 26.01 -17.40
N TYR A 8 2.71 26.00 -18.70
CA TYR A 8 3.74 25.16 -19.31
C TYR A 8 5.02 25.98 -19.42
N VAL A 9 6.15 25.39 -19.01
CA VAL A 9 7.45 26.06 -18.99
C VAL A 9 8.43 25.20 -19.77
N ASP A 10 8.98 25.76 -20.84
CA ASP A 10 10.15 25.19 -21.51
C ASP A 10 11.41 25.74 -20.82
N LEU A 11 12.20 24.84 -20.22
CA LEU A 11 13.40 25.23 -19.45
C LEU A 11 14.54 25.73 -20.34
N GLN A 12 14.53 25.42 -21.65
CA GLN A 12 15.50 25.93 -22.61
C GLN A 12 15.16 27.35 -23.05
N GLU A 13 13.88 27.63 -23.29
CA GLU A 13 13.42 28.97 -23.70
C GLU A 13 13.26 29.92 -22.50
N GLN A 14 12.94 29.40 -21.31
CA GLN A 14 12.64 30.18 -20.10
C GLN A 14 13.45 29.70 -18.88
N PRO A 15 14.80 29.80 -18.89
CA PRO A 15 15.64 29.30 -17.79
C PRO A 15 15.37 30.00 -16.45
N ASP A 16 14.91 31.26 -16.47
CA ASP A 16 14.59 32.02 -15.26
C ASP A 16 13.27 31.61 -14.60
N ALA A 17 12.40 30.85 -15.29
CA ALA A 17 11.16 30.36 -14.71
C ALA A 17 11.42 29.41 -13.53
N VAL A 18 12.54 28.69 -13.54
CA VAL A 18 12.98 27.87 -12.39
C VAL A 18 13.25 28.75 -11.17
N LYS A 19 13.96 29.87 -11.35
CA LYS A 19 14.27 30.80 -10.25
C LYS A 19 13.02 31.45 -9.65
N GLN A 20 11.94 31.61 -10.42
CA GLN A 20 10.66 32.12 -9.90
C GLN A 20 9.94 31.09 -9.03
N ILE A 21 10.08 29.81 -9.37
CA ILE A 21 9.41 28.70 -8.70
C ILE A 21 10.21 28.28 -7.45
N ASP A 22 11.51 28.09 -7.62
CA ASP A 22 12.49 27.65 -6.64
C ASP A 22 13.70 28.63 -6.61
N PRO A 23 13.57 29.80 -5.98
CA PRO A 23 14.61 30.84 -5.98
C PRO A 23 15.91 30.38 -5.34
N ASN A 24 15.82 29.48 -4.36
CA ASN A 24 16.96 28.99 -3.58
C ASN A 24 17.56 27.70 -4.15
N GLN A 25 17.04 27.20 -5.28
CA GLN A 25 17.42 25.91 -5.88
C GLN A 25 17.34 24.73 -4.89
N ALA A 26 16.42 24.80 -3.92
CA ALA A 26 16.27 23.79 -2.89
C ALA A 26 15.74 22.46 -3.45
N TYR A 27 15.02 22.51 -4.58
CA TYR A 27 14.34 21.38 -5.17
C TYR A 27 14.97 20.85 -6.46
N GLN A 28 15.99 21.54 -7.00
CA GLN A 28 16.74 21.13 -8.18
C GLN A 28 15.83 20.72 -9.36
N LEU A 29 14.88 21.61 -9.70
CA LEU A 29 13.87 21.36 -10.74
C LEU A 29 14.52 21.01 -12.08
N ARG A 30 13.94 20.01 -12.76
CA ARG A 30 14.37 19.51 -14.07
C ARG A 30 13.20 19.30 -15.02
N GLY A 31 13.50 19.16 -16.30
CA GLY A 31 12.49 18.89 -17.33
C GLY A 31 11.74 17.59 -17.07
N GLY A 32 10.47 17.52 -17.49
CA GLY A 32 9.61 16.35 -17.31
C GLY A 32 8.93 16.25 -15.93
N GLN A 33 9.04 17.30 -15.10
CA GLN A 33 8.36 17.38 -13.81
C GLN A 33 7.09 18.25 -13.90
N VAL A 34 6.12 17.93 -13.05
CA VAL A 34 4.95 18.77 -12.79
C VAL A 34 5.10 19.38 -11.40
N VAL A 35 5.10 20.71 -11.33
CA VAL A 35 5.23 21.44 -10.08
C VAL A 35 3.86 21.99 -9.69
N VAL A 36 3.37 21.57 -8.53
CA VAL A 36 2.15 22.11 -7.91
C VAL A 36 2.60 23.03 -6.78
N LYS A 37 2.23 24.31 -6.83
CA LYS A 37 2.70 25.34 -5.90
C LYS A 37 1.53 26.19 -5.38
N SER A 38 1.57 26.50 -4.08
CA SER A 38 0.79 27.55 -3.44
C SER A 38 1.71 28.61 -2.83
N ASP A 39 1.14 29.60 -2.15
CA ASP A 39 1.90 30.60 -1.40
C ASP A 39 2.65 29.97 -0.20
N GLN A 40 2.17 28.84 0.31
CA GLN A 40 2.72 28.17 1.48
C GLN A 40 3.74 27.08 1.12
N ARG A 41 3.47 26.28 0.08
CA ARG A 41 4.22 25.04 -0.18
C ARG A 41 4.35 24.75 -1.67
N LEU A 42 5.28 23.84 -1.97
CA LEU A 42 5.54 23.33 -3.31
C LEU A 42 5.63 21.80 -3.26
N ARG A 43 5.02 21.13 -4.24
CA ARG A 43 5.08 19.69 -4.46
C ARG A 43 5.53 19.41 -5.89
N ILE A 44 6.44 18.46 -6.04
CA ILE A 44 6.95 18.03 -7.35
C ILE A 44 6.44 16.63 -7.62
N LEU A 45 5.88 16.45 -8.80
CA LEU A 45 5.46 15.18 -9.35
C LEU A 45 6.33 14.87 -10.57
N THR A 46 6.62 13.60 -10.75
CA THR A 46 7.44 13.03 -11.82
C THR A 46 6.60 12.08 -12.66
N GLN A 47 7.19 11.52 -13.71
CA GLN A 47 6.50 10.55 -14.55
C GLN A 47 6.03 9.31 -13.77
N ASP A 48 6.81 8.87 -12.78
CA ASP A 48 6.48 7.71 -11.93
C ASP A 48 5.27 7.98 -11.03
N ASP A 49 5.01 9.24 -10.68
CA ASP A 49 3.81 9.63 -9.94
C ASP A 49 2.55 9.55 -10.81
N PHE A 50 2.66 9.45 -12.13
CA PHE A 50 1.52 9.44 -13.05
C PHE A 50 1.25 8.10 -13.71
N LEU A 51 2.21 7.19 -13.71
CA LEU A 51 2.08 5.88 -14.34
C LEU A 51 1.93 4.79 -13.29
N GLN A 52 1.02 3.85 -13.56
CA GLN A 52 0.91 2.59 -12.84
C GLN A 52 1.64 1.52 -13.65
N MET A 53 2.57 0.85 -13.00
CA MET A 53 3.29 -0.30 -13.54
C MET A 53 2.75 -1.57 -12.89
N THR A 54 2.47 -2.59 -13.69
CA THR A 54 2.20 -3.95 -13.21
C THR A 54 3.24 -4.88 -13.78
N GLN A 55 3.81 -5.72 -12.92
CA GLN A 55 4.70 -6.79 -13.34
C GLN A 55 3.91 -8.09 -13.46
N ASP A 56 4.08 -8.78 -14.58
CA ASP A 56 3.59 -10.15 -14.71
C ASP A 56 4.31 -11.05 -13.68
N PRO A 57 3.59 -11.69 -12.74
CA PRO A 57 4.19 -12.45 -11.64
C PRO A 57 5.04 -13.65 -12.06
N LEU A 58 4.83 -14.18 -13.27
CA LEU A 58 5.45 -15.41 -13.74
C LEU A 58 6.63 -15.14 -14.67
N THR A 59 6.58 -14.03 -15.42
CA THR A 59 7.59 -13.68 -16.44
C THR A 59 8.45 -12.49 -16.03
N GLY A 60 8.06 -11.75 -14.99
CA GLY A 60 8.73 -10.51 -14.55
C GLY A 60 8.58 -9.35 -15.54
N GLN A 61 7.73 -9.51 -16.57
CA GLN A 61 7.55 -8.48 -17.59
C GLN A 61 6.78 -7.29 -17.01
N ALA A 62 7.44 -6.15 -16.90
CA ALA A 62 6.82 -4.90 -16.50
C ALA A 62 6.01 -4.30 -17.66
N THR A 63 4.76 -3.92 -17.39
CA THR A 63 3.92 -3.17 -18.32
C THR A 63 3.31 -1.98 -17.60
N TYR A 64 3.34 -0.82 -18.25
CA TYR A 64 2.55 0.32 -17.80
C TYR A 64 1.11 0.09 -18.25
N ASN A 65 0.20 -0.10 -17.30
CA ASN A 65 -1.19 -0.43 -17.58
C ASN A 65 -2.17 0.62 -17.05
N GLY A 66 -1.70 1.63 -16.32
CA GLY A 66 -2.56 2.65 -15.75
C GLY A 66 -1.97 4.05 -15.71
N PHE A 67 -2.85 5.04 -15.73
CA PHE A 67 -2.57 6.46 -15.64
C PHE A 67 -3.27 7.01 -14.39
N LYS A 68 -2.49 7.31 -13.36
CA LYS A 68 -2.94 7.75 -12.01
C LYS A 68 -2.80 9.26 -11.79
N ALA A 69 -2.67 10.05 -12.86
CA ALA A 69 -2.42 11.48 -12.76
C ALA A 69 -3.47 12.26 -11.95
N GLU A 70 -4.73 11.85 -11.99
CA GLU A 70 -5.80 12.52 -11.25
C GLU A 70 -5.63 12.37 -9.73
N ALA A 71 -5.29 11.16 -9.25
CA ALA A 71 -5.02 10.92 -7.84
C ALA A 71 -3.79 11.73 -7.36
N SER A 72 -2.69 11.64 -8.09
CA SER A 72 -1.43 12.32 -7.74
C SER A 72 -1.54 13.84 -7.80
N LEU A 73 -2.24 14.40 -8.80
CA LEU A 73 -2.50 15.84 -8.87
C LEU A 73 -3.45 16.29 -7.77
N SER A 74 -4.52 15.53 -7.48
CA SER A 74 -5.47 15.91 -6.43
C SER A 74 -4.80 15.90 -5.06
N GLY A 75 -3.98 14.88 -4.77
CA GLY A 75 -3.17 14.81 -3.56
C GLY A 75 -2.15 15.93 -3.45
N ALA A 76 -1.46 16.27 -4.55
CA ALA A 76 -0.53 17.38 -4.59
C ALA A 76 -1.21 18.75 -4.39
N ILE A 77 -2.38 18.97 -4.99
CA ILE A 77 -3.18 20.18 -4.76
C ILE A 77 -3.55 20.28 -3.29
N ARG A 78 -4.13 19.21 -2.72
CA ARG A 78 -4.48 19.15 -1.31
C ARG A 78 -3.27 19.45 -0.40
N PHE A 79 -2.12 18.84 -0.67
CA PHE A 79 -0.89 19.07 0.08
C PHE A 79 -0.46 20.54 0.11
N VAL A 80 -0.59 21.25 -1.02
CA VAL A 80 -0.21 22.67 -1.09
C VAL A 80 -1.31 23.61 -0.60
N THR A 81 -2.57 23.19 -0.55
CA THR A 81 -3.70 24.04 -0.14
C THR A 81 -4.16 23.83 1.30
N ASP A 82 -3.91 22.67 1.92
CA ASP A 82 -4.29 22.41 3.30
C ASP A 82 -3.46 23.28 4.26
N ASP A 83 -4.10 23.90 5.25
CA ASP A 83 -3.40 24.78 6.22
C ASP A 83 -2.32 24.03 7.01
N SER A 84 -2.51 22.74 7.24
CA SER A 84 -1.51 21.84 7.84
C SER A 84 -1.35 20.55 7.03
N VAL A 85 -0.11 20.09 6.90
CA VAL A 85 0.19 18.76 6.38
C VAL A 85 0.36 17.83 7.57
N PRO A 86 -0.39 16.73 7.66
CA PRO A 86 -0.16 15.72 8.68
C PRO A 86 1.18 15.03 8.46
N HIS A 87 1.95 14.96 9.53
CA HIS A 87 3.21 14.25 9.56
C HIS A 87 2.98 12.82 10.04
N ILE A 88 3.47 11.87 9.24
CA ILE A 88 3.59 10.46 9.59
C ILE A 88 5.05 10.24 9.96
N TYR A 89 5.29 10.01 11.25
CA TYR A 89 6.64 9.81 11.77
C TYR A 89 6.98 8.32 11.75
N PHE A 90 8.10 7.96 11.16
CA PHE A 90 8.59 6.59 11.07
C PHE A 90 9.73 6.39 12.04
N THR A 91 9.59 5.42 12.95
CA THR A 91 10.63 5.14 13.95
C THR A 91 11.90 4.62 13.28
N THR A 92 13.02 4.93 13.91
CA THR A 92 14.35 4.47 13.52
C THR A 92 15.17 4.20 14.77
N GLY A 93 16.11 3.27 14.65
CA GLY A 93 17.09 2.96 15.71
C GLY A 93 16.97 1.56 16.27
N HIS A 94 15.98 0.77 15.80
CA HIS A 94 15.70 -0.60 16.23
C HIS A 94 15.98 -1.61 15.12
N GLY A 95 16.74 -1.24 14.10
CA GLY A 95 17.06 -2.10 12.95
C GLY A 95 15.98 -2.13 11.87
N GLU A 96 15.09 -1.15 11.84
CA GLU A 96 14.05 -1.00 10.81
C GLU A 96 14.65 -0.78 9.41
N THR A 97 13.91 -1.23 8.39
CA THR A 97 14.28 -0.96 6.99
C THR A 97 13.85 0.44 6.58
N SER A 98 14.72 1.15 5.85
CA SER A 98 14.45 2.53 5.40
C SER A 98 13.28 2.60 4.40
N LEU A 99 12.52 3.70 4.49
CA LEU A 99 11.51 4.10 3.50
C LEU A 99 12.05 4.37 2.09
N THR A 100 13.37 4.41 1.92
CA THR A 100 14.02 4.63 0.63
C THR A 100 14.54 3.35 -0.02
N ASP A 101 14.41 2.20 0.64
CA ASP A 101 14.98 0.92 0.17
C ASP A 101 13.95 -0.22 0.17
N GLY A 102 13.22 -0.44 1.28
CA GLY A 102 12.25 -1.55 1.40
C GLY A 102 10.77 -1.15 1.38
N TYR A 103 10.49 0.15 1.50
CA TYR A 103 9.13 0.71 1.62
C TYR A 103 8.94 1.96 0.75
N VAL A 104 9.56 1.98 -0.42
CA VAL A 104 9.42 3.09 -1.38
C VAL A 104 7.98 3.23 -1.82
N GLU A 105 7.29 2.13 -2.10
CA GLU A 105 5.88 2.13 -2.54
C GLU A 105 4.96 2.72 -1.46
N LEU A 106 5.15 2.30 -0.19
CA LEU A 106 4.42 2.86 0.94
C LEU A 106 4.67 4.38 1.08
N ARG A 107 5.94 4.80 0.99
CA ARG A 107 6.30 6.22 1.06
C ARG A 107 5.64 7.01 -0.07
N LEU A 108 5.66 6.52 -1.31
CA LEU A 108 5.03 7.16 -2.45
C LEU A 108 3.50 7.24 -2.29
N LEU A 109 2.87 6.16 -1.82
CA LEU A 109 1.43 6.11 -1.57
C LEU A 109 1.00 7.17 -0.54
N LEU A 110 1.66 7.22 0.63
CA LEU A 110 1.34 8.21 1.68
C LEU A 110 1.54 9.64 1.17
N ASN A 111 2.65 9.89 0.50
CA ASN A 111 2.94 11.17 -0.11
C ASN A 111 1.90 11.59 -1.17
N GLY A 112 1.47 10.64 -2.00
CA GLY A 112 0.41 10.82 -2.99
C GLY A 112 -0.95 11.13 -2.35
N HIS A 113 -1.17 10.72 -1.11
CA HIS A 113 -2.36 11.05 -0.32
C HIS A 113 -2.20 12.31 0.56
N GLY A 114 -1.14 13.09 0.34
CA GLY A 114 -0.93 14.37 1.01
C GLY A 114 -0.46 14.25 2.46
N TYR A 115 0.21 13.15 2.81
CA TYR A 115 0.96 13.01 4.06
C TYR A 115 2.43 13.39 3.83
N ALA A 116 3.08 13.97 4.84
CA ALA A 116 4.54 14.08 4.88
C ALA A 116 5.11 12.92 5.71
N THR A 117 6.08 12.20 5.17
CA THR A 117 6.76 11.09 5.86
C THR A 117 8.08 11.58 6.44
N VAL A 118 8.28 11.43 7.75
CA VAL A 118 9.45 11.97 8.47
C VAL A 118 10.09 10.86 9.32
N PRO A 119 11.41 10.61 9.25
CA PRO A 119 12.07 9.69 10.17
C PRO A 119 12.14 10.30 11.58
N LEU A 120 12.06 9.46 12.62
CA LEU A 120 12.12 9.86 14.02
C LEU A 120 12.96 8.85 14.81
N GLN A 121 14.00 9.31 15.51
CA GLN A 121 14.80 8.47 16.38
C GLN A 121 14.33 8.62 17.84
N THR A 122 13.38 7.76 18.24
CA THR A 122 12.65 7.88 19.53
C THR A 122 13.54 7.76 20.76
N LEU A 123 14.73 7.19 20.64
CA LEU A 123 15.71 7.15 21.71
C LEU A 123 16.20 8.56 22.09
N THR A 124 16.42 9.42 21.10
CA THR A 124 17.02 10.76 21.28
C THR A 124 16.02 11.90 21.15
N GLU A 125 14.92 11.68 20.42
CA GLU A 125 13.92 12.71 20.11
C GLU A 125 12.61 12.44 20.85
N GLU A 126 11.80 13.48 21.05
CA GLU A 126 10.43 13.35 21.53
C GLU A 126 9.48 13.13 20.35
N ILE A 127 8.36 12.41 20.57
CA ILE A 127 7.32 12.27 19.55
C ILE A 127 6.61 13.63 19.40
N PRO A 128 6.67 14.29 18.23
CA PRO A 128 6.12 15.63 18.06
C PRO A 128 4.61 15.72 18.25
N GLU A 129 4.12 16.87 18.70
CA GLU A 129 2.68 17.11 18.90
C GLU A 129 1.88 17.13 17.59
N ASP A 130 2.54 17.40 16.46
CA ASP A 130 1.94 17.42 15.13
C ASP A 130 1.92 16.04 14.43
N ALA A 131 2.34 15.00 15.15
CA ALA A 131 2.34 13.62 14.66
C ALA A 131 0.91 13.11 14.46
N ALA A 132 0.47 13.04 13.20
CA ALA A 132 -0.83 12.49 12.83
C ALA A 132 -0.88 10.97 13.02
N ALA A 133 0.25 10.28 12.82
CA ALA A 133 0.45 8.91 13.27
C ALA A 133 1.95 8.62 13.45
N LEU A 134 2.25 7.73 14.40
CA LEU A 134 3.57 7.12 14.55
C LEU A 134 3.59 5.75 13.87
N VAL A 135 4.63 5.45 13.09
CA VAL A 135 4.75 4.20 12.33
C VAL A 135 6.04 3.49 12.68
N MET A 136 5.95 2.20 12.99
CA MET A 136 7.11 1.34 13.25
C MET A 136 7.03 0.11 12.36
N LEU A 137 8.08 -0.12 11.55
CA LEU A 137 8.09 -1.15 10.51
C LEU A 137 9.23 -2.15 10.74
N SER A 138 8.84 -3.36 11.10
CA SER A 138 9.69 -4.51 11.39
C SER A 138 10.97 -4.15 12.16
N PRO A 139 10.84 -3.61 13.39
CA PRO A 139 11.98 -3.48 14.29
C PRO A 139 12.63 -4.87 14.48
N ARG A 140 13.95 -4.90 14.62
CA ARG A 140 14.71 -6.10 14.99
C ARG A 140 14.88 -6.20 16.50
N ASP A 141 15.05 -5.05 17.14
CA ASP A 141 15.21 -4.92 18.59
C ASP A 141 13.95 -4.30 19.22
N ASP A 142 13.68 -4.64 20.47
CA ASP A 142 12.58 -4.02 21.22
C ASP A 142 12.91 -2.56 21.59
N ILE A 143 11.86 -1.77 21.85
CA ILE A 143 12.03 -0.40 22.34
C ILE A 143 12.58 -0.40 23.76
N SER A 144 13.34 0.63 24.12
CA SER A 144 13.83 0.80 25.49
C SER A 144 12.71 1.19 26.47
N PRO A 145 12.91 1.03 27.80
CA PRO A 145 11.95 1.51 28.79
C PRO A 145 11.68 3.03 28.72
N VAL A 146 12.68 3.81 28.27
CA VAL A 146 12.53 5.26 28.07
C VAL A 146 11.61 5.54 26.89
N GLU A 147 11.78 4.83 25.78
CA GLU A 147 10.92 4.95 24.60
C GLU A 147 9.50 4.47 24.87
N MET A 148 9.35 3.35 25.59
CA MET A 148 8.03 2.87 26.04
C MET A 148 7.26 3.99 26.76
N LYS A 149 7.92 4.74 27.65
CA LYS A 149 7.28 5.87 28.32
C LYS A 149 6.85 6.96 27.33
N LYS A 150 7.68 7.32 26.35
CA LYS A 150 7.33 8.30 25.31
C LYS A 150 6.12 7.86 24.49
N PHE A 151 6.04 6.58 24.11
CA PHE A 151 4.91 6.02 23.38
C PHE A 151 3.63 6.08 24.22
N LYS A 152 3.70 5.69 25.49
CA LYS A 152 2.56 5.80 26.42
C LYS A 152 2.10 7.25 26.57
N ASP A 153 3.02 8.17 26.80
CA ASP A 153 2.73 9.61 26.92
C ASP A 153 2.07 10.14 25.62
N TYR A 154 2.49 9.69 24.43
CA TYR A 154 1.88 10.01 23.14
C TYR A 154 0.44 9.48 23.01
N ILE A 155 0.21 8.22 23.38
CA ILE A 155 -1.12 7.58 23.34
C ILE A 155 -2.09 8.24 24.34
N GLU A 156 -1.62 8.59 25.53
CA GLU A 156 -2.41 9.30 26.54
C GLU A 156 -2.86 10.71 26.12
N ARG A 157 -2.28 11.23 25.03
CA ARG A 157 -2.68 12.47 24.35
C ARG A 157 -3.55 12.23 23.10
N GLY A 158 -4.03 11.01 22.86
CA GLY A 158 -4.87 10.67 21.71
C GLY A 158 -4.06 10.33 20.45
N GLY A 159 -2.74 10.11 20.59
CA GLY A 159 -1.85 9.72 19.51
C GLY A 159 -2.25 8.37 18.89
N SER A 160 -2.10 8.26 17.57
CA SER A 160 -2.44 7.06 16.81
C SER A 160 -1.19 6.40 16.26
N PHE A 161 -1.13 5.07 16.21
CA PHE A 161 0.02 4.36 15.68
C PHE A 161 -0.33 3.25 14.69
N PHE A 162 0.63 3.00 13.79
CA PHE A 162 0.66 1.88 12.88
C PHE A 162 1.92 1.07 13.19
N ILE A 163 1.77 -0.18 13.60
CA ILE A 163 2.90 -1.06 13.89
C ILE A 163 2.80 -2.26 12.96
N ALA A 164 3.88 -2.58 12.25
CA ALA A 164 4.01 -3.85 11.53
C ALA A 164 5.27 -4.56 12.00
N VAL A 165 5.16 -5.84 12.36
CA VAL A 165 6.26 -6.60 12.93
C VAL A 165 6.28 -7.99 12.33
N ASP A 166 7.31 -8.29 11.53
CA ASP A 166 7.51 -9.63 11.00
C ASP A 166 7.84 -10.65 12.11
N TYR A 167 7.57 -11.92 11.84
CA TYR A 167 8.03 -12.99 12.70
C TYR A 167 9.57 -13.08 12.70
N HIS A 168 10.15 -13.05 13.90
CA HIS A 168 11.53 -13.45 14.16
C HIS A 168 11.64 -13.96 15.61
N SER A 169 12.83 -14.41 15.99
CA SER A 169 13.10 -15.03 17.30
C SER A 169 13.15 -14.05 18.48
N GLY A 170 13.09 -12.75 18.22
CA GLY A 170 13.09 -11.71 19.25
C GLY A 170 11.75 -11.54 19.94
N SER A 171 11.82 -10.96 21.14
CA SER A 171 10.67 -10.66 22.00
C SER A 171 10.47 -9.16 22.12
N TYR A 172 9.21 -8.75 22.29
CA TYR A 172 8.79 -7.35 22.33
C TYR A 172 8.07 -7.04 23.64
N GLU A 173 8.80 -7.12 24.75
CA GLU A 173 8.23 -6.92 26.08
C GLU A 173 7.73 -5.48 26.25
N ASN A 174 8.58 -4.50 25.96
CA ASN A 174 8.27 -3.08 26.13
C ASN A 174 7.26 -2.59 25.09
N LEU A 175 7.35 -3.04 23.84
CA LEU A 175 6.33 -2.73 22.84
C LEU A 175 4.98 -3.35 23.20
N ASN A 176 4.93 -4.59 23.72
CA ASN A 176 3.68 -5.18 24.21
C ASN A 176 3.08 -4.42 25.39
N GLN A 177 3.89 -3.78 26.24
CA GLN A 177 3.40 -2.87 27.28
C GLN A 177 2.77 -1.58 26.73
N VAL A 178 3.13 -1.18 25.50
CA VAL A 178 2.47 -0.09 24.77
C VAL A 178 1.17 -0.61 24.14
N LEU A 179 1.24 -1.75 23.44
CA LEU A 179 0.09 -2.37 22.77
C LEU A 179 -1.02 -2.79 23.75
N SER A 180 -0.68 -3.08 25.01
CA SER A 180 -1.68 -3.39 26.03
C SER A 180 -2.61 -2.22 26.35
N LEU A 181 -2.22 -0.97 26.04
CA LEU A 181 -3.13 0.18 26.10
C LEU A 181 -4.28 0.09 25.08
N PHE A 182 -4.18 -0.83 24.13
CA PHE A 182 -5.16 -1.14 23.10
C PHE A 182 -5.70 -2.56 23.20
N ASP A 183 -5.39 -3.26 24.29
CA ASP A 183 -5.71 -4.67 24.45
C ASP A 183 -5.13 -5.56 23.32
N LEU A 184 -3.96 -5.21 22.78
CA LEU A 184 -3.28 -5.96 21.73
C LEU A 184 -1.93 -6.48 22.22
N PHE A 185 -1.50 -7.63 21.68
CA PHE A 185 -0.21 -8.25 21.96
C PHE A 185 0.35 -8.91 20.70
N LEU A 186 1.64 -8.72 20.45
CA LEU A 186 2.42 -9.47 19.46
C LEU A 186 2.89 -10.77 20.12
N THR A 187 2.52 -11.91 19.54
CA THR A 187 3.02 -13.21 19.99
C THR A 187 4.35 -13.53 19.32
N ASN A 188 5.09 -14.50 19.86
CA ASN A 188 6.32 -15.04 19.26
C ASN A 188 6.03 -16.31 18.44
N GLU A 189 4.81 -16.45 17.94
CA GLU A 189 4.37 -17.58 17.14
C GLU A 189 4.30 -17.14 15.67
N ARG A 190 4.85 -17.94 14.77
CA ARG A 190 4.73 -17.74 13.33
C ARG A 190 3.35 -18.21 12.89
N ILE A 191 2.67 -17.44 12.06
CA ILE A 191 1.45 -17.88 11.38
C ILE A 191 1.83 -18.54 10.07
N GLU A 192 1.27 -19.71 9.82
CA GLU A 192 1.33 -20.40 8.53
C GLU A 192 -0.08 -20.78 8.06
N GLU A 193 -0.21 -20.96 6.75
CA GLU A 193 -1.41 -21.46 6.09
C GLU A 193 -1.16 -22.90 5.62
N THR A 194 -2.15 -23.78 5.74
CA THR A 194 -2.05 -25.19 5.30
C THR A 194 -2.92 -25.49 4.08
N ARG A 195 -3.79 -24.56 3.68
CA ARG A 195 -4.61 -24.68 2.47
C ARG A 195 -3.78 -24.37 1.22
N GLU A 196 -3.54 -25.40 0.40
CA GLU A 196 -2.65 -25.31 -0.77
C GLU A 196 -2.99 -24.17 -1.73
N GLU A 197 -4.26 -23.88 -1.99
CA GLU A 197 -4.67 -22.81 -2.90
C GLU A 197 -4.40 -21.39 -2.38
N LEU A 198 -4.12 -21.24 -1.08
CA LEU A 198 -3.79 -19.95 -0.46
C LEU A 198 -2.28 -19.77 -0.27
N ILE A 199 -1.51 -20.85 -0.32
CA ILE A 199 -0.05 -20.83 -0.17
C ILE A 199 0.60 -20.25 -1.42
N TYR A 200 1.48 -19.29 -1.23
CA TYR A 200 2.28 -18.64 -2.26
C TYR A 200 3.66 -19.29 -2.35
N ARG A 201 4.09 -19.64 -3.57
CA ARG A 201 5.42 -20.22 -3.88
C ARG A 201 5.78 -21.45 -3.03
N GLU A 202 4.78 -22.27 -2.67
CA GLU A 202 4.98 -23.48 -1.86
C GLU A 202 5.62 -23.20 -0.47
N GLN A 203 5.51 -21.97 0.04
CA GLN A 203 6.01 -21.57 1.36
C GLN A 203 4.82 -21.31 2.30
N PRO A 204 4.56 -22.15 3.32
CA PRO A 204 3.39 -22.01 4.19
C PRO A 204 3.27 -20.67 4.94
N ASP A 205 4.38 -19.95 5.12
CA ASP A 205 4.40 -18.61 5.73
C ASP A 205 4.19 -17.47 4.73
N GLN A 206 4.00 -17.80 3.45
CA GLN A 206 3.66 -16.87 2.40
C GLN A 206 2.27 -17.24 1.89
N PHE A 207 1.26 -16.42 2.14
CA PHE A 207 -0.11 -16.80 1.83
C PHE A 207 -1.03 -15.62 1.53
N LEU A 208 -2.14 -15.92 0.86
CA LEU A 208 -3.25 -15.00 0.65
C LEU A 208 -4.18 -15.02 1.86
N ALA A 209 -4.09 -13.97 2.67
CA ALA A 209 -4.92 -13.73 3.84
C ALA A 209 -6.28 -13.11 3.48
N GLN A 210 -7.21 -13.23 4.41
CA GLN A 210 -8.54 -12.66 4.36
C GLN A 210 -8.59 -11.31 5.07
N VAL A 211 -9.52 -10.45 4.65
CA VAL A 211 -9.89 -9.22 5.35
C VAL A 211 -11.35 -9.34 5.80
N PRO A 212 -11.64 -9.56 7.09
CA PRO A 212 -13.01 -9.59 7.59
C PRO A 212 -13.64 -8.18 7.62
N ILE A 213 -14.94 -8.13 7.90
CA ILE A 213 -15.63 -6.86 8.17
C ILE A 213 -15.06 -6.24 9.44
N SER A 214 -14.71 -4.95 9.36
CA SER A 214 -14.22 -4.14 10.47
C SER A 214 -14.57 -2.67 10.25
N ARG A 215 -14.26 -1.81 11.22
CA ARG A 215 -14.43 -0.36 11.15
C ARG A 215 -13.65 0.29 10.01
N ILE A 216 -12.62 -0.38 9.48
CA ILE A 216 -11.86 0.12 8.33
C ILE A 216 -12.12 -0.67 7.03
N ALA A 217 -12.84 -1.79 7.09
CA ALA A 217 -13.24 -2.59 5.95
C ALA A 217 -14.76 -2.89 6.01
N ASP A 218 -15.52 -2.17 5.18
CA ASP A 218 -16.99 -2.19 5.15
C ASP A 218 -17.63 -3.53 4.71
N LYS A 219 -16.83 -4.39 4.09
CA LYS A 219 -17.22 -5.75 3.67
C LYS A 219 -16.01 -6.68 3.77
N ALA A 220 -16.29 -7.99 3.76
CA ALA A 220 -15.23 -8.99 3.74
C ALA A 220 -14.59 -9.12 2.36
N TYR A 221 -13.27 -9.34 2.33
CA TYR A 221 -12.47 -9.62 1.14
C TYR A 221 -11.65 -10.89 1.36
N PRO A 222 -12.14 -12.07 0.93
CA PRO A 222 -11.40 -13.32 1.09
C PRO A 222 -10.16 -13.32 0.19
N ASN A 223 -9.08 -13.96 0.63
CA ASN A 223 -7.87 -14.28 -0.15
C ASN A 223 -7.31 -13.08 -0.93
N SER A 224 -7.32 -11.91 -0.30
CA SER A 224 -7.11 -10.62 -0.99
C SER A 224 -5.81 -9.92 -0.60
N VAL A 225 -5.22 -10.28 0.54
CA VAL A 225 -3.99 -9.68 1.05
C VAL A 225 -2.87 -10.69 0.97
N LEU A 226 -1.82 -10.41 0.19
CA LEU A 226 -0.61 -11.23 0.23
C LEU A 226 0.22 -10.80 1.44
N THR A 227 0.65 -11.77 2.24
CA THR A 227 1.47 -11.56 3.43
C THR A 227 2.56 -12.62 3.51
N PHE A 228 3.72 -12.25 4.03
CA PHE A 228 4.85 -13.15 4.27
C PHE A 228 5.27 -13.09 5.74
N ASN A 229 5.86 -14.18 6.24
CA ASN A 229 6.55 -14.25 7.52
C ASN A 229 5.76 -13.63 8.68
N ALA A 230 4.47 -13.97 8.78
CA ALA A 230 3.57 -13.35 9.73
C ALA A 230 3.72 -13.92 11.16
N ARG A 231 3.45 -13.11 12.18
CA ARG A 231 3.18 -13.52 13.57
C ARG A 231 1.75 -13.17 13.98
N ALA A 232 1.28 -13.77 15.06
CA ALA A 232 -0.08 -13.50 15.54
C ALA A 232 -0.17 -12.20 16.35
N VAL A 233 -1.31 -11.53 16.20
CA VAL A 233 -1.72 -10.40 17.03
C VAL A 233 -2.95 -10.82 17.83
N THR A 234 -2.80 -10.90 19.15
CA THR A 234 -3.85 -11.41 20.06
C THR A 234 -4.39 -10.30 20.96
N THR A 235 -5.55 -10.55 21.58
CA THR A 235 -6.14 -9.67 22.60
C THR A 235 -6.00 -10.25 24.00
N ALA A 236 -6.20 -9.47 25.07
CA ALA A 236 -6.32 -10.06 26.40
C ALA A 236 -7.67 -10.76 26.57
N ASN A 237 -7.75 -11.61 27.59
CA ASN A 237 -8.99 -12.31 27.94
C ASN A 237 -10.06 -11.41 28.59
N GLN A 238 -9.68 -10.22 29.05
CA GLN A 238 -10.56 -9.27 29.74
C GLN A 238 -10.35 -7.86 29.19
N PRO A 239 -10.88 -7.56 28.00
CA PRO A 239 -10.78 -6.23 27.41
C PRO A 239 -11.44 -5.19 28.30
N ALA A 240 -10.85 -4.01 28.38
CA ALA A 240 -11.52 -2.86 28.99
C ALA A 240 -12.68 -2.38 28.08
N GLU A 241 -13.82 -2.02 28.66
CA GLU A 241 -15.03 -1.65 27.88
C GLU A 241 -14.82 -0.45 26.94
N TRP A 242 -13.87 0.43 27.25
CA TRP A 242 -13.52 1.61 26.42
C TRP A 242 -12.50 1.31 25.31
N ILE A 243 -12.04 0.06 25.20
CA ILE A 243 -11.14 -0.40 24.14
C ILE A 243 -11.92 -1.31 23.20
N GLY A 244 -12.11 -0.87 21.96
CA GLY A 244 -12.73 -1.70 20.92
C GLY A 244 -11.67 -2.30 20.01
N THR A 245 -11.59 -3.63 19.92
CA THR A 245 -10.66 -4.37 19.06
C THR A 245 -11.41 -5.16 17.99
N GLU A 246 -10.86 -5.20 16.77
CA GLU A 246 -11.44 -5.95 15.65
C GLU A 246 -10.33 -6.58 14.80
N PRO A 247 -10.54 -7.80 14.26
CA PRO A 247 -9.61 -8.39 13.30
C PRO A 247 -9.62 -7.59 12.00
N LEU A 248 -8.43 -7.47 11.38
CA LEU A 248 -8.24 -6.75 10.14
C LEU A 248 -7.70 -7.63 9.02
N VAL A 249 -6.73 -8.49 9.34
CA VAL A 249 -6.19 -9.49 8.41
C VAL A 249 -6.13 -10.80 9.15
N THR A 250 -6.65 -11.86 8.55
CA THR A 250 -6.68 -13.19 9.16
C THR A 250 -6.29 -14.26 8.17
N THR A 251 -5.84 -15.42 8.65
CA THR A 251 -5.90 -16.65 7.86
C THR A 251 -7.35 -17.07 7.63
N ASP A 252 -7.55 -18.21 6.99
CA ASP A 252 -8.80 -18.94 7.13
C ASP A 252 -8.75 -19.99 8.26
N GLU A 253 -9.74 -20.87 8.30
CA GLU A 253 -9.88 -21.95 9.28
C GLU A 253 -8.76 -23.01 9.24
N GLN A 254 -7.91 -23.00 8.22
CA GLN A 254 -6.72 -23.85 8.06
C GLN A 254 -5.43 -23.12 8.49
N GLY A 255 -5.53 -21.91 9.02
CA GLY A 255 -4.41 -21.23 9.64
C GLY A 255 -3.86 -21.97 10.86
N THR A 256 -2.55 -21.92 11.03
CA THR A 256 -1.85 -22.54 12.16
C THR A 256 -0.85 -21.58 12.76
N ARG A 257 -0.52 -21.79 14.03
CA ARG A 257 0.53 -21.08 14.74
C ARG A 257 1.67 -22.04 15.04
N LYS A 258 2.90 -21.62 14.77
CA LYS A 258 4.11 -22.39 15.05
C LYS A 258 5.03 -21.68 16.01
N GLN A 259 5.59 -22.45 16.93
CA GLN A 259 6.68 -22.03 17.80
C GLN A 259 7.76 -23.10 17.72
N ASP A 260 9.01 -22.68 17.52
CA ASP A 260 10.15 -23.60 17.39
C ASP A 260 9.96 -24.71 16.33
N GLY A 261 9.16 -24.41 15.29
CA GLY A 261 8.85 -25.32 14.18
C GLY A 261 7.67 -26.27 14.44
N GLU A 262 7.13 -26.32 15.66
CA GLU A 262 6.00 -27.16 16.03
C GLU A 262 4.69 -26.37 16.01
N GLN A 263 3.61 -27.01 15.54
CA GLN A 263 2.28 -26.44 15.61
C GLN A 263 1.80 -26.35 17.07
N ILE A 264 1.26 -25.20 17.44
CA ILE A 264 0.63 -24.96 18.73
C ILE A 264 -0.88 -24.79 18.55
N GLY A 265 -1.64 -25.63 19.25
CA GLY A 265 -3.09 -25.63 19.21
C GLY A 265 -3.65 -26.26 17.93
N ASP A 266 -4.97 -26.15 17.78
CA ASP A 266 -5.68 -26.65 16.62
C ASP A 266 -5.62 -25.66 15.45
N LEU A 267 -5.89 -26.16 14.24
CA LEU A 267 -6.12 -25.30 13.07
C LEU A 267 -7.30 -24.37 13.34
N GLY A 268 -7.21 -23.15 12.82
CA GLY A 268 -8.26 -22.16 12.94
C GLY A 268 -7.87 -20.80 12.39
N VAL A 269 -8.82 -19.87 12.46
CA VAL A 269 -8.58 -18.48 12.06
C VAL A 269 -7.58 -17.84 13.00
N GLN A 270 -6.43 -17.41 12.45
CA GLN A 270 -5.39 -16.69 13.15
C GLN A 270 -5.42 -15.22 12.76
N ASN A 271 -5.32 -14.32 13.75
CA ASN A 271 -5.26 -12.89 13.53
C ASN A 271 -3.83 -12.49 13.13
N VAL A 272 -3.65 -12.15 11.85
CA VAL A 272 -2.41 -11.57 11.31
C VAL A 272 -2.36 -10.07 11.58
N ALA A 273 -3.50 -9.39 11.58
CA ALA A 273 -3.58 -7.98 11.91
C ALA A 273 -4.85 -7.64 12.67
N MET A 274 -4.76 -6.65 13.54
CA MET A 274 -5.85 -6.14 14.36
C MET A 274 -5.93 -4.61 14.26
N VAL A 275 -7.12 -4.07 14.41
CA VAL A 275 -7.34 -2.65 14.70
C VAL A 275 -7.89 -2.48 16.10
N ALA A 276 -7.53 -1.38 16.75
CA ALA A 276 -8.03 -1.06 18.07
C ALA A 276 -8.22 0.44 18.28
N GLU A 277 -9.25 0.81 19.01
CA GLU A 277 -9.50 2.20 19.42
C GLU A 277 -9.66 2.26 20.93
N ASN A 278 -8.84 3.11 21.56
CA ASN A 278 -8.90 3.38 22.98
C ASN A 278 -9.58 4.74 23.18
N SER A 279 -10.86 4.68 23.58
CA SER A 279 -11.65 5.88 23.93
C SER A 279 -11.43 6.35 25.36
N GLY A 280 -10.78 5.56 26.22
CA GLY A 280 -10.53 5.88 27.62
C GLY A 280 -9.49 6.99 27.82
N VAL A 281 -8.73 7.36 26.78
CA VAL A 281 -7.79 8.49 26.83
C VAL A 281 -8.47 9.85 26.61
N VAL A 282 -9.71 9.88 26.14
CA VAL A 282 -10.41 11.13 25.79
C VAL A 282 -10.74 11.92 27.06
N LYS A 283 -10.11 13.10 27.19
CA LYS A 283 -10.25 14.00 28.36
C LYS A 283 -11.07 15.25 28.06
N SER A 284 -11.36 15.55 26.79
CA SER A 284 -12.15 16.69 26.35
C SER A 284 -12.82 16.42 24.99
N ALA A 285 -13.80 17.24 24.59
CA ALA A 285 -14.54 17.06 23.34
C ALA A 285 -13.66 17.20 22.08
N ASP A 286 -12.60 18.00 22.15
CA ASP A 286 -11.69 18.26 21.02
C ASP A 286 -10.53 17.25 20.95
N MET A 287 -10.45 16.33 21.91
CA MET A 287 -9.41 15.31 21.98
C MET A 287 -9.88 14.02 21.29
N PRO A 288 -9.18 13.53 20.26
CA PRO A 288 -9.55 12.28 19.61
C PRO A 288 -9.26 11.08 20.52
N SER A 289 -9.97 9.98 20.28
CA SER A 289 -9.58 8.67 20.76
C SER A 289 -8.22 8.28 20.16
N ALA A 290 -7.44 7.51 20.91
CA ALA A 290 -6.23 6.93 20.38
C ALA A 290 -6.58 5.70 19.52
N LYS A 291 -5.85 5.50 18.42
CA LYS A 291 -6.11 4.41 17.45
C LYS A 291 -4.84 3.63 17.15
N ALA A 292 -5.01 2.34 16.93
CA ALA A 292 -3.93 1.42 16.62
C ALA A 292 -4.30 0.54 15.42
N VAL A 293 -3.37 0.41 14.48
CA VAL A 293 -3.38 -0.65 13.47
C VAL A 293 -2.11 -1.46 13.70
N VAL A 294 -2.25 -2.75 14.01
CA VAL A 294 -1.13 -3.64 14.32
C VAL A 294 -1.14 -4.82 13.37
N LEU A 295 -0.08 -4.95 12.59
CA LEU A 295 0.16 -6.05 11.66
C LEU A 295 1.28 -6.92 12.22
N GLY A 296 1.05 -8.22 12.27
CA GLY A 296 2.10 -9.22 12.51
C GLY A 296 2.94 -9.52 11.27
N SER A 297 2.85 -8.71 10.20
CA SER A 297 3.70 -8.81 9.02
C SER A 297 3.90 -7.43 8.42
N ALA A 298 5.15 -7.00 8.32
CA ALA A 298 5.54 -5.80 7.57
C ALA A 298 5.67 -6.10 6.08
N ALA A 299 5.81 -7.38 5.68
CA ALA A 299 5.81 -7.78 4.28
C ALA A 299 4.55 -7.30 3.52
N ILE A 300 3.39 -7.22 4.18
CA ILE A 300 2.15 -6.63 3.63
C ILE A 300 2.38 -5.25 3.00
N LEU A 301 3.33 -4.49 3.53
CA LEU A 301 3.68 -3.12 3.15
C LEU A 301 4.95 -3.02 2.30
N SER A 302 5.69 -4.12 2.17
CA SER A 302 7.00 -4.14 1.54
C SER A 302 6.91 -3.89 0.04
N ASP A 303 7.97 -3.31 -0.52
CA ASP A 303 8.12 -3.16 -1.96
C ASP A 303 8.02 -4.50 -2.70
N GLU A 304 8.46 -5.60 -2.08
CA GLU A 304 8.36 -6.95 -2.65
C GLU A 304 6.90 -7.34 -2.92
N VAL A 305 6.04 -7.24 -1.90
CA VAL A 305 4.63 -7.61 -2.02
C VAL A 305 3.84 -6.58 -2.83
N LEU A 306 4.07 -5.29 -2.59
CA LEU A 306 3.31 -4.23 -3.25
C LEU A 306 3.58 -4.21 -4.76
N ARG A 307 4.84 -4.35 -5.20
CA ARG A 307 5.14 -4.45 -6.64
C ARG A 307 4.61 -5.74 -7.26
N GLN A 308 4.60 -6.83 -6.51
CA GLN A 308 4.08 -8.12 -6.97
C GLN A 308 2.58 -8.06 -7.29
N LEU A 309 1.78 -7.35 -6.47
CA LEU A 309 0.33 -7.23 -6.67
C LEU A 309 -0.05 -6.05 -7.56
N GLY A 310 0.80 -5.02 -7.63
CA GLY A 310 0.49 -3.74 -8.24
C GLY A 310 -0.58 -2.94 -7.47
N GLU A 311 -0.79 -1.68 -7.85
CA GLU A 311 -1.66 -0.75 -7.11
C GLU A 311 -3.15 -1.15 -7.06
N SER A 312 -3.59 -2.08 -7.90
CA SER A 312 -4.94 -2.67 -7.83
C SER A 312 -5.10 -3.72 -6.73
N GLY A 313 -3.99 -4.20 -6.16
CA GLY A 313 -3.97 -5.18 -5.09
C GLY A 313 -4.60 -4.64 -3.80
N PHE A 314 -5.23 -5.53 -3.02
CA PHE A 314 -5.92 -5.10 -1.81
C PHE A 314 -4.94 -4.59 -0.74
N ASN A 315 -3.66 -4.98 -0.76
CA ASN A 315 -2.62 -4.43 0.12
C ASN A 315 -2.56 -2.89 0.04
N TYR A 316 -2.60 -2.29 -1.16
CA TYR A 316 -2.63 -0.83 -1.32
C TYR A 316 -3.90 -0.22 -0.70
N ARG A 317 -5.06 -0.86 -0.91
CA ARG A 317 -6.35 -0.41 -0.34
C ARG A 317 -6.36 -0.50 1.19
N LEU A 318 -5.82 -1.58 1.74
CA LEU A 318 -5.67 -1.78 3.17
C LEU A 318 -4.85 -0.65 3.79
N ILE A 319 -3.68 -0.33 3.20
CA ILE A 319 -2.84 0.78 3.65
C ILE A 319 -3.64 2.09 3.65
N PHE A 320 -4.31 2.40 2.54
CA PHE A 320 -5.12 3.61 2.42
C PHE A 320 -6.21 3.70 3.50
N TYR A 321 -6.97 2.63 3.72
CA TYR A 321 -8.02 2.59 4.75
C TYR A 321 -7.45 2.74 6.15
N SER A 322 -6.34 2.06 6.46
CA SER A 322 -5.67 2.17 7.76
C SER A 322 -5.22 3.60 8.06
N PHE A 323 -4.48 4.25 7.15
CA PHE A 323 -3.96 5.60 7.40
C PHE A 323 -5.06 6.67 7.42
N ASN A 324 -6.11 6.54 6.61
CA ASN A 324 -7.25 7.47 6.68
C ASN A 324 -7.99 7.37 8.01
N TRP A 325 -8.19 6.16 8.52
CA TRP A 325 -8.86 5.95 9.80
C TRP A 325 -7.99 6.44 10.97
N LEU A 326 -6.69 6.10 10.98
CA LEU A 326 -5.74 6.53 12.01
C LEU A 326 -5.65 8.06 12.10
N THR A 327 -5.57 8.74 10.96
CA THR A 327 -5.37 10.19 10.92
C THR A 327 -6.65 11.01 10.97
N ASN A 328 -7.80 10.38 11.28
CA ASN A 328 -9.12 10.99 11.31
C ASN A 328 -9.51 11.70 10.00
N ARG A 329 -8.91 11.31 8.87
CA ARG A 329 -9.20 11.85 7.54
C ARG A 329 -10.36 11.11 6.86
N VAL A 330 -11.35 10.71 7.65
CA VAL A 330 -12.64 10.21 7.13
C VAL A 330 -13.32 11.38 6.44
N THR A 331 -13.06 11.49 5.13
CA THR A 331 -13.84 12.38 4.28
C THR A 331 -15.20 11.70 4.15
N ALA A 332 -16.30 12.43 4.31
CA ALA A 332 -17.67 11.91 4.25
C ALA A 332 -18.03 11.17 2.94
N ASN A 333 -17.09 11.06 2.00
CA ASN A 333 -17.14 10.20 0.83
C ASN A 333 -15.91 9.28 0.83
N THR A 334 -16.15 7.99 1.05
CA THR A 334 -15.23 6.87 0.79
C THR A 334 -14.85 6.73 -0.71
N ASP A 335 -15.33 7.64 -1.57
CA ASP A 335 -15.19 7.64 -3.04
C ASP A 335 -13.89 8.26 -3.57
N LEU A 336 -12.92 8.63 -2.73
CA LEU A 336 -11.65 9.20 -3.19
C LEU A 336 -10.55 8.16 -3.48
N ILE A 337 -10.92 6.89 -3.70
CA ILE A 337 -10.10 6.03 -4.56
C ILE A 337 -10.45 6.45 -5.99
N ILE A 338 -9.71 7.43 -6.51
CA ILE A 338 -9.82 7.78 -7.93
C ILE A 338 -9.26 6.58 -8.71
N PRO A 339 -10.10 5.79 -9.41
CA PRO A 339 -9.64 4.58 -10.05
C PRO A 339 -8.62 4.94 -11.12
N VAL A 340 -7.56 4.14 -11.21
CA VAL A 340 -6.55 4.34 -12.23
C VAL A 340 -7.19 4.17 -13.60
N LYS A 341 -6.98 5.15 -14.49
CA LYS A 341 -7.48 5.06 -15.87
C LYS A 341 -6.57 4.12 -16.65
N PRO A 342 -7.10 3.14 -17.39
CA PRO A 342 -6.25 2.28 -18.20
C PRO A 342 -5.53 3.11 -19.26
N ILE A 343 -4.25 2.81 -19.52
CA ILE A 343 -3.55 3.37 -20.67
C ILE A 343 -4.17 2.73 -21.92
N ILE A 344 -4.77 3.55 -22.77
CA ILE A 344 -5.31 3.09 -24.05
C ILE A 344 -4.12 2.75 -24.95
N ASP A 345 -3.75 1.47 -25.01
CA ASP A 345 -2.79 0.97 -25.99
C ASP A 345 -3.48 0.91 -27.36
N TYR A 346 -3.10 1.82 -28.26
CA TYR A 346 -3.50 1.78 -29.66
C TYR A 346 -2.65 0.81 -30.49
N GLY A 347 -1.69 0.12 -29.86
CA GLY A 347 -0.92 -0.95 -30.46
C GLY A 347 -1.79 -2.18 -30.73
N ILE A 348 -1.70 -2.72 -31.94
CA ILE A 348 -2.24 -4.04 -32.29
C ILE A 348 -1.30 -5.09 -31.67
N SER A 349 -1.24 -5.14 -30.33
CA SER A 349 -0.30 -5.97 -29.57
C SER A 349 -1.00 -7.09 -28.80
N LYS A 350 -2.31 -6.95 -28.53
CA LYS A 350 -3.15 -7.92 -27.81
C LYS A 350 -4.21 -8.59 -28.69
N LEU A 351 -3.84 -9.05 -29.88
CA LEU A 351 -4.57 -10.17 -30.46
C LEU A 351 -4.01 -11.43 -29.81
N GLU A 352 -4.85 -12.21 -29.12
CA GLU A 352 -4.49 -13.56 -28.68
C GLU A 352 -3.81 -14.30 -29.84
N ARG A 353 -2.85 -15.19 -29.58
CA ARG A 353 -2.12 -15.87 -30.67
C ARG A 353 -3.06 -16.59 -31.65
N VAL A 354 -4.24 -17.02 -31.18
CA VAL A 354 -5.27 -17.76 -31.93
C VAL A 354 -5.90 -16.96 -33.08
N PRO A 355 -6.38 -15.71 -32.92
CA PRO A 355 -6.84 -14.91 -34.04
C PRO A 355 -5.74 -14.58 -35.06
N ILE A 356 -4.46 -14.45 -34.65
CA ILE A 356 -3.34 -14.19 -35.58
C ILE A 356 -3.04 -15.42 -36.45
N THR A 357 -2.93 -16.63 -35.87
CA THR A 357 -2.71 -17.85 -36.67
C THR A 357 -3.90 -18.10 -37.59
N THR A 358 -5.12 -17.89 -37.12
CA THR A 358 -6.33 -18.07 -37.95
C THR A 358 -6.36 -17.08 -39.11
N ALA A 359 -6.12 -15.80 -38.85
CA ALA A 359 -6.05 -14.77 -39.90
C ALA A 359 -4.91 -15.05 -40.89
N THR A 360 -3.74 -15.50 -40.41
CA THR A 360 -2.60 -15.85 -41.27
C THR A 360 -2.91 -17.06 -42.15
N VAL A 361 -3.53 -18.12 -41.61
CA VAL A 361 -3.95 -19.30 -42.38
C VAL A 361 -4.99 -18.92 -43.42
N ILE A 362 -5.96 -18.06 -43.08
CA ILE A 362 -6.95 -17.56 -44.04
C ILE A 362 -6.26 -16.78 -45.18
N ALA A 363 -5.39 -15.83 -44.83
CA ALA A 363 -4.76 -14.93 -45.80
C ALA A 363 -3.73 -15.64 -46.70
N VAL A 364 -2.92 -16.52 -46.15
CA VAL A 364 -1.78 -17.14 -46.84
C VAL A 364 -2.13 -18.49 -47.47
N VAL A 365 -3.07 -19.24 -46.89
CA VAL A 365 -3.42 -20.58 -47.37
C VAL A 365 -4.78 -20.58 -48.06
N ILE A 366 -5.84 -20.17 -47.36
CA ILE A 366 -7.22 -20.37 -47.85
C ILE A 366 -7.52 -19.46 -49.05
N ILE A 367 -7.16 -18.18 -48.99
CA ILE A 367 -7.41 -17.24 -50.11
C ILE A 367 -6.67 -17.70 -51.38
N PRO A 368 -5.34 -17.99 -51.36
CA PRO A 368 -4.65 -18.46 -52.55
C PRO A 368 -5.18 -19.79 -53.09
N LEU A 369 -5.52 -20.74 -52.21
CA LEU A 369 -6.07 -22.04 -52.64
C LEU A 369 -7.45 -21.87 -53.31
N SER A 370 -8.30 -20.99 -52.76
CA SER A 370 -9.61 -20.68 -53.34
C SER A 370 -9.47 -20.04 -54.73
N LEU A 371 -8.53 -19.10 -54.89
CA LEU A 371 -8.22 -18.48 -56.17
C LEU A 371 -7.70 -19.52 -57.18
N PHE A 372 -6.87 -20.47 -56.74
CA PHE A 372 -6.37 -21.54 -57.60
C PHE A 372 -7.48 -22.50 -58.05
N VAL A 373 -8.40 -22.86 -57.15
CA VAL A 373 -9.56 -23.71 -57.49
C VAL A 373 -10.48 -23.00 -58.49
N VAL A 374 -10.76 -21.71 -58.28
CA VAL A 374 -11.55 -20.88 -59.20
C VAL A 374 -10.84 -20.79 -60.55
N ALA A 375 -9.54 -20.51 -60.58
CA ALA A 375 -8.76 -20.46 -61.82
C ALA A 375 -8.80 -21.79 -62.59
N ARG A 376 -8.68 -22.92 -61.88
CA ARG A 376 -8.76 -24.27 -62.48
C ARG A 376 -10.17 -24.57 -63.01
N HIS A 377 -11.21 -24.15 -62.31
CA HIS A 377 -12.60 -24.32 -62.76
C HIS A 377 -12.89 -23.51 -64.02
N VAL A 378 -12.45 -22.25 -64.06
CA VAL A 378 -12.55 -21.37 -65.24
C VAL A 378 -11.77 -21.94 -66.42
N ALA A 379 -10.54 -22.44 -66.19
CA ALA A 379 -9.73 -23.07 -67.23
C ALA A 379 -10.37 -24.33 -67.83
N LYS A 380 -11.03 -25.15 -67.00
CA LYS A 380 -11.79 -26.33 -67.49
C LYS A 380 -13.01 -25.91 -68.32
N ARG A 381 -13.80 -24.93 -67.88
CA ARG A 381 -14.95 -24.44 -68.67
C ARG A 381 -14.52 -23.88 -70.03
N ARG A 382 -13.39 -23.15 -70.09
CA ARG A 382 -12.84 -22.63 -71.36
C ARG A 382 -12.33 -23.70 -72.34
N ARG A 383 -12.06 -24.94 -71.89
CA ARG A 383 -11.67 -26.04 -72.78
C ARG A 383 -12.87 -26.84 -73.32
N HIS A 384 -14.07 -26.59 -72.78
CA HIS A 384 -15.32 -27.21 -73.21
C HIS A 384 -16.24 -26.24 -74.00
N MET A 385 -15.75 -25.01 -74.25
CA MET A 385 -16.24 -24.08 -75.26
C MET A 385 -15.26 -24.13 -76.43
#